data_AF-G7SQP3-F1
#
_entry.id   AF-G7SQP3-F1
#
_cell.length_a   1.000
_cell.length_b   1.000
_cell.length_c   1.000
_cell.angle_alpha   90.00
_cell.angle_beta   90.00
_cell.angle_gamma   90.00
#
_symmetry.space_group_name_H-M   'P 1'
#
loop_
_entity.id
_entity.type
_entity.pdbx_description
1 polymer ?
#
loop_
_entity_poly.entity_id
_entity_poly.type
_entity_poly.pdbx_seq_one_letter_code
_entity_poly.pdbx_strand_id
1 'polypeptide(L)'
;MLYFDIDSLFKSYNFLIKDNSITSSKIFRYSKLLKMIKKYENICSIIPVGLSIEERKIFKIQWGTGDFKVFIWSQMHGNETTGTKAMFDILHFFSKEENHNLVKLLKDNLTILFIPMLNPDGSEKFKRRNAVNIDLNRDSIRLQSPEIKILYHEIQYSNPHVLFNLHDQSSVYNIGDKFFNPAILSFLSPSTEEDKKITKERKKSMGLISFIEKKMKNILPNIGSIGRYSDKLYPMATGDNLQKKGYPCILFEAGNYPKDPKKEMIRKYNVFSILLGLYFLSTIEKSLEKEYNSYFSIPENKKNLLDKIYRKVQIKKGKYKFLVDIGIRNIERFDPIKRNVDLISKIVDIGDLSNFFAYEETHGKIFTTKRFPEIGDLDDFTF
;
A
#
# COMPACT_ATOMS: atom_id res chain seq x y z
N MET A 1 9.31 -5.95 30.17
CA MET A 1 8.04 -6.23 29.45
C MET A 1 8.26 -5.94 27.97
N LEU A 2 7.83 -6.82 27.06
CA LEU A 2 7.71 -6.43 25.65
C LEU A 2 6.60 -5.39 25.56
N TYR A 3 6.93 -4.14 25.20
CA TYR A 3 5.93 -3.07 25.04
C TYR A 3 4.99 -3.33 23.84
N PHE A 4 5.36 -4.26 22.95
CA PHE A 4 4.59 -4.66 21.77
C PHE A 4 4.38 -6.17 21.74
N ASP A 5 3.24 -6.64 22.24
CA ASP A 5 2.75 -8.00 22.01
C ASP A 5 1.91 -8.02 20.72
N ILE A 6 2.55 -8.39 19.62
CA ILE A 6 1.93 -8.36 18.30
C ILE A 6 0.79 -9.36 18.17
N ASP A 7 0.91 -10.54 18.77
CA ASP A 7 -0.08 -11.61 18.62
C ASP A 7 -1.38 -11.25 19.34
N SER A 8 -1.27 -10.73 20.56
CA SER A 8 -2.42 -10.24 21.34
C SER A 8 -3.11 -9.05 20.65
N LEU A 9 -2.35 -8.03 20.24
CA LEU A 9 -2.91 -6.87 19.55
C LEU A 9 -3.54 -7.27 18.22
N PHE A 10 -2.95 -8.19 17.46
CA PHE A 10 -3.49 -8.67 16.19
C PHE A 10 -4.84 -9.37 16.37
N LYS A 11 -4.99 -10.20 17.40
CA LYS A 11 -6.28 -10.82 17.75
C LYS A 11 -7.33 -9.78 18.16
N SER A 12 -6.92 -8.76 18.90
CA SER A 12 -7.79 -7.71 19.43
C SER A 12 -8.03 -6.52 18.49
N TYR A 13 -7.50 -6.57 17.26
CA TYR A 13 -7.55 -5.47 16.29
C TYR A 13 -8.95 -4.87 16.10
N ASN A 14 -9.99 -5.70 15.94
CA ASN A 14 -11.35 -5.22 15.69
C ASN A 14 -11.96 -4.44 16.88
N PHE A 15 -11.43 -4.64 18.08
CA PHE A 15 -11.94 -4.03 19.31
C PHE A 15 -11.10 -2.84 19.76
N LEU A 16 -9.77 -2.96 19.68
CA LEU A 16 -8.85 -1.95 20.23
C LEU A 16 -8.36 -0.93 19.19
N ILE A 17 -8.23 -1.34 17.92
CA ILE A 17 -7.48 -0.57 16.92
C ILE A 17 -8.37 -0.09 15.77
N LYS A 18 -9.24 -0.97 15.25
CA LYS A 18 -10.05 -0.67 14.08
C LYS A 18 -11.09 0.41 14.37
N ASP A 19 -11.06 1.51 13.62
CA ASP A 19 -12.13 2.48 13.60
C ASP A 19 -13.30 2.00 12.74
N ASN A 20 -14.34 1.47 13.39
CA ASN A 20 -15.55 0.98 12.75
C ASN A 20 -16.39 2.09 12.07
N SER A 21 -16.11 3.37 12.33
CA SER A 21 -16.75 4.47 11.60
C SER A 21 -16.22 4.59 10.17
N ILE A 22 -15.03 4.06 9.86
CA ILE A 22 -14.51 3.95 8.50
C ILE A 22 -15.18 2.73 7.87
N THR A 23 -16.24 3.00 7.11
CA THR A 23 -17.02 1.97 6.43
C THR A 23 -16.13 1.11 5.54
N SER A 24 -16.56 -0.14 5.29
CA SER A 24 -15.87 -1.09 4.43
C SER A 24 -15.93 -0.73 2.94
N SER A 25 -15.89 0.55 2.58
CA SER A 25 -15.77 0.98 1.19
C SER A 25 -14.32 0.91 0.74
N LYS A 26 -14.07 0.53 -0.52
CA LYS A 26 -12.75 0.65 -1.14
C LYS A 26 -12.34 2.11 -1.34
N ILE A 27 -13.30 3.04 -1.41
CA ILE A 27 -13.08 4.47 -1.60
C ILE A 27 -12.95 5.18 -0.24
N PHE A 28 -12.01 6.11 -0.14
CA PHE A 28 -11.90 7.04 0.97
C PHE A 28 -11.85 8.45 0.38
N ARG A 29 -12.95 9.20 0.53
CA ARG A 29 -13.18 10.51 -0.07
C ARG A 29 -12.75 11.66 0.82
N TYR A 30 -12.62 12.84 0.23
CA TYR A 30 -12.29 14.07 0.96
C TYR A 30 -13.36 14.42 2.01
N SER A 31 -14.64 14.23 1.73
CA SER A 31 -15.70 14.44 2.73
C SER A 31 -15.58 13.48 3.93
N LYS A 32 -15.09 12.25 3.70
CA LYS A 32 -14.81 11.29 4.78
C LYS A 32 -13.57 11.71 5.55
N LEU A 33 -12.52 12.17 4.88
CA LEU A 33 -11.33 12.76 5.52
C LEU A 33 -11.72 13.86 6.51
N LEU A 34 -12.56 14.83 6.10
CA LEU A 34 -12.99 15.93 6.96
C LEU A 34 -13.72 15.43 8.23
N LYS A 35 -14.57 14.39 8.10
CA LYS A 35 -15.23 13.76 9.26
C LYS A 35 -14.21 13.11 10.20
N MET A 36 -13.21 12.42 9.65
CA MET A 36 -12.17 11.75 10.43
C MET A 36 -11.26 12.75 11.15
N ILE A 37 -10.86 13.82 10.47
CA ILE A 37 -10.10 14.92 11.04
C ILE A 37 -10.84 15.51 12.24
N LYS A 38 -12.11 15.88 12.07
CA LYS A 38 -12.92 16.43 13.16
C LYS A 38 -13.04 15.47 14.34
N LYS A 39 -13.18 14.16 14.08
CA LYS A 39 -13.28 13.15 15.13
C LYS A 39 -12.05 13.12 16.05
N TYR A 40 -10.86 13.39 15.53
CA TYR A 40 -9.60 13.28 16.28
C TYR A 40 -8.98 14.64 16.64
N GLU A 41 -9.69 15.75 16.46
CA GLU A 41 -9.14 17.10 16.69
C GLU A 41 -8.69 17.35 18.14
N ASN A 42 -9.25 16.62 19.11
CA ASN A 42 -8.90 16.76 20.53
C ASN A 42 -7.69 15.90 20.97
N ILE A 43 -7.22 14.97 20.14
CA ILE A 43 -6.10 14.06 20.49
C ILE A 43 -4.81 14.36 19.76
N CYS A 44 -4.86 15.19 18.71
CA CYS A 44 -3.74 15.48 17.83
C CYS A 44 -3.86 16.89 17.26
N SER A 45 -2.74 17.50 16.88
CA SER A 45 -2.75 18.79 16.18
C SER A 45 -3.07 18.57 14.71
N ILE A 46 -4.05 19.28 14.17
CA ILE A 46 -4.47 19.17 12.77
C ILE A 46 -4.29 20.53 12.10
N ILE A 47 -3.44 20.57 11.09
CA ILE A 47 -2.94 21.79 10.47
C ILE A 47 -3.22 21.73 8.97
N PRO A 48 -4.03 22.64 8.39
CA PRO A 48 -4.08 22.83 6.95
C PRO A 48 -2.72 23.31 6.43
N VAL A 49 -2.12 22.61 5.47
CA VAL A 49 -0.76 22.89 4.96
C VAL A 49 -0.75 23.40 3.52
N GLY A 50 -1.92 23.57 2.91
CA GLY A 50 -2.07 24.12 1.57
C GLY A 50 -3.33 23.62 0.87
N LEU A 51 -3.42 23.87 -0.43
CA LEU A 51 -4.55 23.52 -1.28
C LEU A 51 -4.09 22.65 -2.46
N SER A 52 -4.95 21.74 -2.91
CA SER A 52 -4.82 21.05 -4.19
C SER A 52 -5.20 21.97 -5.36
N ILE A 53 -5.14 21.44 -6.59
CA ILE A 53 -5.52 22.18 -7.82
C ILE A 53 -7.00 22.59 -7.79
N GLU A 54 -7.90 21.70 -7.34
CA GLU A 54 -9.33 22.00 -7.17
C GLU A 54 -9.64 22.60 -5.78
N GLU A 55 -8.67 23.29 -5.17
CA GLU A 55 -8.81 24.07 -3.93
C GLU A 55 -9.27 23.27 -2.69
N ARG A 56 -8.98 21.97 -2.64
CA ARG A 56 -9.22 21.15 -1.44
C ARG A 56 -8.04 21.29 -0.48
N LYS A 57 -8.32 21.54 0.80
CA LYS A 57 -7.27 21.63 1.83
C LYS A 57 -6.55 20.31 2.00
N ILE A 58 -5.23 20.36 2.04
CA ILE A 58 -4.38 19.24 2.47
C ILE A 58 -4.08 19.46 3.94
N PHE A 59 -4.20 18.41 4.74
CA PHE A 59 -3.99 18.47 6.18
C PHE A 59 -2.78 17.65 6.60
N LYS A 60 -1.99 18.22 7.51
CA LYS A 60 -1.00 17.52 8.31
C LYS A 60 -1.58 17.26 9.70
N ILE A 61 -1.40 16.05 10.21
CA ILE A 61 -1.78 15.66 11.58
C ILE A 61 -0.49 15.37 12.35
N GLN A 62 -0.35 15.93 13.54
CA GLN A 62 0.79 15.71 14.43
C GLN A 62 0.32 15.07 15.74
N TRP A 63 0.97 13.99 16.15
CA TRP A 63 0.72 13.28 17.40
C TRP A 63 2.03 12.87 18.08
N GLY A 64 2.04 12.83 19.41
CA GLY A 64 3.23 12.51 20.20
C GLY A 64 4.09 13.75 20.53
N THR A 65 5.03 13.57 21.44
CA THR A 65 5.85 14.65 22.02
C THR A 65 7.35 14.36 22.01
N GLY A 66 7.77 13.18 21.56
CA GLY A 66 9.19 12.82 21.56
C GLY A 66 9.97 13.42 20.40
N ASP A 67 11.29 13.53 20.58
CA ASP A 67 12.16 14.22 19.61
C ASP A 67 12.32 13.46 18.29
N PHE A 68 12.08 12.14 18.28
CA PHE A 68 12.26 11.34 17.07
C PHE A 68 11.06 11.48 16.13
N LYS A 69 11.20 12.37 15.15
CA LYS A 69 10.19 12.63 14.13
C LYS A 69 10.09 11.54 13.06
N VAL A 70 8.88 11.03 12.83
CA VAL A 70 8.54 10.13 11.71
C VAL A 70 7.48 10.79 10.85
N PHE A 71 7.73 10.90 9.55
CA PHE A 71 6.78 11.50 8.61
C PHE A 71 6.18 10.43 7.71
N ILE A 72 4.87 10.37 7.64
CA ILE A 72 4.12 9.30 6.98
C ILE A 72 3.08 9.95 6.07
N TRP A 73 3.02 9.57 4.79
CA TRP A 73 1.98 10.07 3.89
C TRP A 73 1.34 8.96 3.08
N SER A 74 0.09 9.18 2.66
CA SER A 74 -0.65 8.27 1.79
C SER A 74 -1.51 9.05 0.78
N GLN A 75 -2.16 8.29 -0.10
CA GLN A 75 -2.99 8.80 -1.19
C GLN A 75 -2.29 9.90 -2.01
N MET A 76 -0.99 9.76 -2.29
CA MET A 76 -0.39 10.52 -3.38
C MET A 76 -0.95 10.07 -4.73
N HIS A 77 -1.32 8.79 -4.81
CA HIS A 77 -2.28 8.28 -5.77
C HIS A 77 -3.67 8.22 -5.13
N GLY A 78 -4.63 8.94 -5.70
CA GLY A 78 -5.93 9.12 -5.06
C GLY A 78 -6.76 7.84 -4.88
N ASN A 79 -6.51 6.79 -5.69
CA ASN A 79 -7.18 5.49 -5.60
C ASN A 79 -6.56 4.51 -4.58
N GLU A 80 -5.48 4.89 -3.90
CA GLU A 80 -4.73 4.01 -3.00
C GLU A 80 -5.05 4.31 -1.54
N THR A 81 -6.22 3.83 -1.08
CA THR A 81 -6.84 4.30 0.18
C THR A 81 -6.44 3.51 1.42
N THR A 82 -5.73 2.39 1.27
CA THR A 82 -5.47 1.47 2.38
C THR A 82 -4.60 2.11 3.46
N GLY A 83 -3.54 2.82 3.05
CA GLY A 83 -2.65 3.53 3.97
C GLY A 83 -3.36 4.61 4.78
N THR A 84 -4.21 5.42 4.15
CA THR A 84 -5.02 6.45 4.82
C THR A 84 -5.94 5.86 5.89
N LYS A 85 -6.62 4.76 5.58
CA LYS A 85 -7.49 4.08 6.55
C LYS A 85 -6.68 3.50 7.72
N ALA A 86 -5.52 2.91 7.43
CA ALA A 86 -4.61 2.40 8.45
C ALA A 86 -4.11 3.50 9.39
N MET A 87 -3.78 4.69 8.88
CA MET A 87 -3.41 5.85 9.72
C MET A 87 -4.52 6.22 10.70
N PHE A 88 -5.78 6.24 10.26
CA PHE A 88 -6.90 6.57 11.14
C PHE A 88 -7.24 5.47 12.15
N ASP A 89 -6.99 4.19 11.83
CA ASP A 89 -7.05 3.12 12.84
C ASP A 89 -5.97 3.30 13.91
N ILE A 90 -4.76 3.70 13.50
CA ILE A 90 -3.68 3.99 14.44
C ILE A 90 -4.05 5.18 15.34
N LEU A 91 -4.59 6.27 14.79
CA LEU A 91 -5.11 7.40 15.58
C LEU A 91 -6.27 6.97 16.49
N HIS A 92 -7.11 6.04 16.06
CA HIS A 92 -8.16 5.49 16.90
C HIS A 92 -7.60 4.75 18.11
N PHE A 93 -6.63 3.86 17.88
CA PHE A 93 -5.90 3.16 18.94
C PHE A 93 -5.27 4.13 19.92
N PHE A 94 -4.57 5.16 19.42
CA PHE A 94 -3.95 6.17 20.28
C PHE A 94 -4.97 6.95 21.12
N SER A 95 -6.16 7.20 20.58
CA SER A 95 -7.25 7.89 21.29
C SER A 95 -7.95 7.01 22.33
N LYS A 96 -8.15 5.72 22.05
CA LYS A 96 -8.92 4.80 22.91
C LYS A 96 -8.06 4.15 23.98
N GLU A 97 -6.81 3.90 23.66
CA GLU A 97 -5.87 3.12 24.47
C GLU A 97 -4.72 4.01 24.98
N GLU A 98 -5.02 5.25 25.39
CA GLU A 98 -4.02 6.21 25.87
C GLU A 98 -3.16 5.68 27.02
N ASN A 99 -3.73 4.74 27.81
CA ASN A 99 -3.05 4.13 28.95
C ASN A 99 -2.25 2.88 28.60
N HIS A 100 -2.37 2.37 27.37
CA HIS A 100 -1.66 1.18 26.92
C HIS A 100 -0.15 1.45 26.80
N ASN A 101 0.66 0.52 27.28
CA ASN A 101 2.13 0.67 27.36
C ASN A 101 2.78 1.03 26.01
N LEU A 102 2.33 0.41 24.92
CA LEU A 102 2.77 0.78 23.56
C LEU A 102 2.45 2.25 23.23
N VAL A 103 1.24 2.72 23.51
CA VAL A 103 0.81 4.08 23.16
C VAL A 103 1.63 5.10 23.94
N LYS A 104 1.85 4.88 25.25
CA LYS A 104 2.75 5.72 26.07
C LYS A 104 4.16 5.76 25.50
N LEU A 105 4.74 4.58 25.22
CA LEU A 105 6.09 4.49 24.65
C LEU A 105 6.20 5.28 23.33
N LEU A 106 5.24 5.12 22.42
CA LEU A 106 5.22 5.85 21.15
C LEU A 106 5.05 7.36 21.36
N LYS A 107 4.14 7.77 22.25
CA LYS A 107 3.87 9.18 22.55
C LYS A 107 5.11 9.89 23.08
N ASP A 108 5.79 9.26 24.04
CA ASP A 108 6.90 9.86 24.76
C ASP A 108 8.18 9.92 23.92
N ASN A 109 8.35 8.99 22.97
CA ASN A 109 9.59 8.90 22.18
C ASN A 109 9.49 9.43 20.75
N LEU A 110 8.28 9.54 20.19
CA LEU A 110 8.07 9.95 18.81
C LEU A 110 7.26 11.24 18.68
N THR A 111 7.55 11.97 17.62
CA THR A 111 6.62 12.92 17.00
C THR A 111 6.21 12.34 15.64
N ILE A 112 4.96 11.95 15.50
CA ILE A 112 4.43 11.32 14.29
C ILE A 112 3.67 12.37 13.49
N LEU A 113 4.08 12.56 12.22
CA LEU A 113 3.50 13.51 11.29
C LEU A 113 2.83 12.76 10.15
N PHE A 114 1.50 12.88 10.04
CA PHE A 114 0.72 12.27 8.96
C PHE A 114 0.30 13.31 7.92
N ILE A 115 0.43 13.00 6.64
CA ILE A 115 -0.42 13.55 5.58
C ILE A 115 -1.32 12.41 5.08
N PRO A 116 -2.54 12.27 5.61
CA PRO A 116 -3.41 11.14 5.30
C PRO A 116 -3.90 11.14 3.85
N MET A 117 -3.97 12.30 3.19
CA MET A 117 -4.45 12.42 1.82
C MET A 117 -3.70 13.54 1.09
N LEU A 118 -2.66 13.18 0.35
CA LEU A 118 -1.86 14.15 -0.40
C LEU A 118 -2.57 14.62 -1.67
N ASN A 119 -3.31 13.73 -2.35
CA ASN A 119 -4.02 14.01 -3.60
C ASN A 119 -5.55 13.94 -3.40
N PRO A 120 -6.17 14.96 -2.76
CA PRO A 120 -7.60 14.97 -2.52
C PRO A 120 -8.43 15.03 -3.83
N ASP A 121 -7.87 15.58 -4.90
CA ASP A 121 -8.56 15.69 -6.20
C ASP A 121 -8.67 14.34 -6.90
N GLY A 122 -7.57 13.57 -6.91
CA GLY A 122 -7.56 12.19 -7.37
C GLY A 122 -8.45 11.31 -6.49
N SER A 123 -8.46 11.54 -5.17
CA SER A 123 -9.27 10.78 -4.21
C SER A 123 -10.78 10.90 -4.48
N GLU A 124 -11.28 12.10 -4.75
CA GLU A 124 -12.71 12.31 -5.04
C GLU A 124 -13.20 11.49 -6.24
N LYS A 125 -12.32 11.31 -7.23
CA LYS A 125 -12.59 10.61 -8.48
C LYS A 125 -12.05 9.16 -8.50
N PHE A 126 -11.49 8.68 -7.39
CA PHE A 126 -10.81 7.39 -7.29
C PHE A 126 -9.80 7.17 -8.44
N LYS A 127 -8.92 8.15 -8.67
CA LYS A 127 -7.90 8.13 -9.73
C LYS A 127 -6.51 8.18 -9.14
N ARG A 128 -5.58 7.54 -9.84
CA ARG A 128 -4.15 7.58 -9.52
C ARG A 128 -3.55 8.99 -9.61
N ARG A 129 -3.91 9.75 -10.63
CA ARG A 129 -3.32 11.06 -10.93
C ARG A 129 -4.13 12.21 -10.32
N ASN A 130 -3.55 13.39 -10.20
CA ASN A 130 -4.25 14.59 -9.69
C ASN A 130 -5.24 15.16 -10.72
N ALA A 131 -5.81 16.35 -10.44
CA ALA A 131 -6.86 16.97 -11.24
C ALA A 131 -6.49 17.16 -12.72
N VAL A 132 -5.21 17.41 -13.03
CA VAL A 132 -4.69 17.63 -14.40
C VAL A 132 -3.92 16.43 -14.94
N ASN A 133 -4.12 15.25 -14.35
CA ASN A 133 -3.50 13.99 -14.74
C ASN A 133 -1.96 13.96 -14.57
N ILE A 134 -1.38 14.68 -13.61
CA ILE A 134 0.02 14.47 -13.21
C ILE A 134 0.08 13.28 -12.22
N ASP A 135 1.02 12.36 -12.45
CA ASP A 135 1.38 11.35 -11.44
C ASP A 135 2.32 12.02 -10.43
N LEU A 136 1.84 12.25 -9.21
CA LEU A 136 2.62 12.95 -8.18
C LEU A 136 3.91 12.21 -7.84
N ASN A 137 3.95 10.88 -8.00
CA ASN A 137 5.15 10.08 -7.82
C ASN A 137 6.09 10.11 -9.05
N ARG A 138 5.86 11.04 -9.99
CA ARG A 138 6.75 11.36 -11.11
C ARG A 138 7.13 12.85 -11.16
N ASP A 139 6.71 13.63 -10.16
CA ASP A 139 6.85 15.08 -10.13
C ASP A 139 7.83 15.57 -9.06
N SER A 140 8.69 14.67 -8.55
CA SER A 140 9.65 14.96 -7.47
C SER A 140 10.82 15.86 -7.87
N ILE A 141 11.08 16.00 -9.17
CA ILE A 141 12.18 16.83 -9.71
C ILE A 141 11.66 18.22 -10.09
N ARG A 142 10.60 18.27 -10.91
CA ARG A 142 10.06 19.53 -11.43
C ARG A 142 9.14 20.23 -10.45
N LEU A 143 8.58 19.49 -9.48
CA LEU A 143 7.70 20.01 -8.44
C LEU A 143 6.60 20.89 -9.02
N GLN A 144 5.90 20.45 -10.06
CA GLN A 144 4.89 21.28 -10.74
C GLN A 144 3.58 21.35 -9.97
N SER A 145 3.18 20.23 -9.38
CA SER A 145 1.90 20.06 -8.70
C SER A 145 1.92 20.74 -7.31
N PRO A 146 0.87 21.48 -6.91
CA PRO A 146 0.83 22.08 -5.58
C PRO A 146 0.93 21.01 -4.48
N GLU A 147 0.36 19.83 -4.69
CA GLU A 147 0.43 18.72 -3.75
C GLU A 147 1.87 18.28 -3.47
N ILE A 148 2.70 18.13 -4.51
CA ILE A 148 4.08 17.69 -4.33
C ILE A 148 4.95 18.80 -3.71
N LYS A 149 4.69 20.07 -4.04
CA LYS A 149 5.36 21.22 -3.40
C LYS A 149 5.08 21.24 -1.89
N ILE A 150 3.82 21.02 -1.50
CA ILE A 150 3.40 20.93 -0.10
C ILE A 150 4.13 19.78 0.61
N LEU A 151 4.18 18.58 0.02
CA LEU A 151 4.89 17.45 0.62
C LEU A 151 6.37 17.78 0.88
N TYR A 152 7.08 18.31 -0.13
CA TYR A 152 8.50 18.64 0.00
C TYR A 152 8.74 19.76 1.02
N HIS A 153 7.89 20.79 1.02
CA HIS A 153 7.93 21.86 2.02
C HIS A 153 7.78 21.29 3.43
N GLU A 154 6.76 20.47 3.68
CA GLU A 154 6.50 19.94 5.02
C GLU A 154 7.59 18.98 5.50
N ILE A 155 8.17 18.16 4.61
CA ILE A 155 9.32 17.31 4.94
C ILE A 155 10.54 18.17 5.30
N GLN A 156 10.87 19.18 4.50
CA GLN A 156 12.00 20.06 4.76
C GLN A 156 11.81 20.87 6.05
N TYR A 157 10.61 21.42 6.25
CA TYR A 157 10.27 22.24 7.41
C TYR A 157 10.30 21.41 8.71
N SER A 158 9.74 20.21 8.69
CA SER A 158 9.70 19.35 9.89
C SER A 158 11.02 18.62 10.17
N ASN A 159 11.84 18.42 9.13
CA ASN A 159 13.10 17.68 9.12
C ASN A 159 13.00 16.33 9.86
N PRO A 160 12.19 15.38 9.36
CA PRO A 160 11.97 14.11 10.02
C PRO A 160 13.18 13.18 9.91
N HIS A 161 13.30 12.24 10.85
CA HIS A 161 14.38 11.26 10.87
C HIS A 161 14.14 10.10 9.91
N VAL A 162 12.87 9.73 9.68
CA VAL A 162 12.46 8.62 8.80
C VAL A 162 11.14 8.96 8.10
N LEU A 163 11.02 8.50 6.86
CA LEU A 163 9.90 8.72 5.95
C LEU A 163 9.20 7.40 5.60
N PHE A 164 7.88 7.34 5.77
CA PHE A 164 7.04 6.22 5.31
C PHE A 164 6.12 6.68 4.18
N ASN A 165 6.31 6.09 3.00
CA ASN A 165 5.53 6.34 1.81
C ASN A 165 4.52 5.21 1.60
N LEU A 166 3.23 5.44 1.84
CA LEU A 166 2.22 4.39 1.80
C LEU A 166 1.45 4.35 0.47
N HIS A 167 1.52 3.22 -0.22
CA HIS A 167 0.89 2.93 -1.52
C HIS A 167 0.03 1.66 -1.45
N ASP A 168 -0.74 1.44 -2.51
CA ASP A 168 -1.41 0.16 -2.81
C ASP A 168 -0.79 -0.48 -4.07
N GLN A 169 -0.64 -1.80 -4.05
CA GLN A 169 -0.28 -2.58 -5.23
C GLN A 169 -1.44 -3.42 -5.76
N SER A 170 -1.36 -3.79 -7.05
CA SER A 170 -2.36 -4.60 -7.75
C SER A 170 -2.31 -6.09 -7.39
N SER A 171 -3.36 -6.85 -7.70
CA SER A 171 -3.49 -8.29 -7.39
C SER A 171 -2.49 -9.18 -8.12
N VAL A 172 -1.83 -8.66 -9.16
CA VAL A 172 -0.87 -9.45 -9.97
C VAL A 172 0.44 -9.78 -9.24
N TYR A 173 0.72 -9.12 -8.12
CA TYR A 173 2.01 -9.25 -7.41
C TYR A 173 2.03 -10.45 -6.47
N ASN A 174 3.10 -11.26 -6.58
CA ASN A 174 3.24 -12.50 -5.85
C ASN A 174 4.71 -12.78 -5.47
N ILE A 175 4.91 -13.75 -4.58
CA ILE A 175 6.21 -14.13 -4.05
C ILE A 175 6.60 -15.53 -4.55
N GLY A 176 7.75 -15.61 -5.24
CA GLY A 176 8.21 -16.85 -5.86
C GLY A 176 7.40 -17.23 -7.11
N ASP A 177 7.61 -18.44 -7.59
CA ASP A 177 7.09 -18.96 -8.87
C ASP A 177 6.62 -20.41 -8.79
N LYS A 178 6.56 -20.99 -7.59
CA LYS A 178 6.25 -22.41 -7.38
C LYS A 178 4.79 -22.69 -7.02
N PHE A 179 4.13 -21.76 -6.33
CA PHE A 179 2.76 -21.93 -5.86
C PHE A 179 2.08 -20.58 -5.69
N PHE A 180 0.76 -20.60 -5.54
CA PHE A 180 -0.05 -19.43 -5.24
C PHE A 180 0.40 -18.77 -3.93
N ASN A 181 1.03 -17.61 -4.04
CA ASN A 181 1.59 -16.88 -2.90
C ASN A 181 1.48 -15.36 -3.15
N PRO A 182 0.28 -14.77 -2.99
CA PRO A 182 0.09 -13.33 -3.13
C PRO A 182 0.99 -12.53 -2.20
N ALA A 183 1.48 -11.40 -2.71
CA ALA A 183 2.19 -10.44 -1.91
C ALA A 183 1.18 -9.67 -1.05
N ILE A 184 1.12 -9.98 0.26
CA ILE A 184 0.22 -9.34 1.24
C ILE A 184 0.69 -7.93 1.56
N LEU A 185 2.00 -7.76 1.70
CA LEU A 185 2.67 -6.47 1.78
C LEU A 185 3.93 -6.53 0.93
N SER A 186 4.39 -5.38 0.49
CA SER A 186 5.73 -5.26 -0.06
C SER A 186 6.43 -4.01 0.41
N PHE A 187 7.75 -4.08 0.50
CA PHE A 187 8.56 -2.96 0.96
C PHE A 187 9.64 -2.58 -0.06
N LEU A 188 10.15 -1.36 0.03
CA LEU A 188 11.35 -0.96 -0.70
C LEU A 188 12.14 0.07 0.10
N SER A 189 13.45 -0.12 0.16
CA SER A 189 14.43 0.93 0.44
C SER A 189 14.88 1.50 -0.90
N PRO A 190 14.43 2.71 -1.29
CA PRO A 190 14.70 3.27 -2.61
C PRO A 190 16.19 3.35 -2.92
N SER A 191 16.54 3.17 -4.19
CA SER A 191 17.91 3.42 -4.66
C SER A 191 18.12 4.92 -4.87
N THR A 192 19.34 5.39 -4.61
CA THR A 192 19.72 6.79 -4.82
C THR A 192 20.36 7.01 -6.19
N GLU A 193 20.92 5.95 -6.77
CA GLU A 193 21.83 5.94 -7.93
C GLU A 193 21.70 4.61 -8.70
N GLU A 194 22.15 4.58 -9.95
CA GLU A 194 22.01 3.40 -10.85
C GLU A 194 22.82 2.18 -10.38
N ASP A 195 23.98 2.42 -9.76
CA ASP A 195 24.85 1.39 -9.18
C ASP A 195 24.26 0.76 -7.90
N LYS A 196 23.11 1.27 -7.43
CA LYS A 196 22.40 0.84 -6.22
C LYS A 196 23.30 0.86 -5.00
N LYS A 197 24.17 1.87 -4.89
CA LYS A 197 25.04 2.09 -3.73
C LYS A 197 24.25 2.01 -2.41
N ILE A 198 24.74 1.22 -1.46
CA ILE A 198 24.13 1.06 -0.14
C ILE A 198 24.64 2.17 0.79
N THR A 199 23.99 3.34 0.74
CA THR A 199 24.30 4.47 1.63
C THR A 199 23.88 4.20 3.07
N LYS A 200 24.36 5.02 4.01
CA LYS A 200 23.97 4.96 5.43
C LYS A 200 22.45 5.03 5.58
N GLU A 201 21.81 5.95 4.87
CA GLU A 201 20.37 6.17 4.91
C GLU A 201 19.61 4.96 4.34
N ARG A 202 20.14 4.32 3.29
CA ARG A 202 19.54 3.09 2.75
C ARG A 202 19.68 1.93 3.73
N LYS A 203 20.80 1.81 4.45
CA LYS A 203 20.96 0.81 5.53
C LYS A 203 19.92 1.01 6.62
N LYS A 204 19.62 2.25 7.03
CA LYS A 204 18.56 2.55 8.00
C LYS A 204 17.19 2.08 7.50
N SER A 205 16.84 2.42 6.26
CA SER A 205 15.58 1.96 5.65
C SER A 205 15.51 0.43 5.55
N MET A 206 16.59 -0.22 5.12
CA MET A 206 16.69 -1.68 4.99
C MET A 206 16.58 -2.39 6.34
N GLY A 207 17.29 -1.93 7.38
CA GLY A 207 17.23 -2.54 8.71
C GLY A 207 15.84 -2.40 9.35
N LEU A 208 15.17 -1.27 9.16
CA LEU A 208 13.78 -1.10 9.58
C LEU A 208 12.83 -2.05 8.84
N ILE A 209 12.98 -2.20 7.52
CA ILE A 209 12.21 -3.19 6.74
C ILE A 209 12.48 -4.61 7.26
N SER A 210 13.74 -4.97 7.50
CA SER A 210 14.11 -6.29 8.06
C SER A 210 13.42 -6.55 9.39
N PHE A 211 13.38 -5.55 10.29
CA PHE A 211 12.69 -5.68 11.57
C PHE A 211 11.18 -5.90 11.38
N ILE A 212 10.54 -5.08 10.54
CA ILE A 212 9.10 -5.18 10.27
C ILE A 212 8.77 -6.56 9.69
N GLU A 213 9.49 -7.01 8.66
CA GLU A 213 9.27 -8.31 8.01
C GLU A 213 9.41 -9.46 9.00
N LYS A 214 10.50 -9.47 9.79
CA LYS A 214 10.78 -10.51 10.79
C LYS A 214 9.68 -10.60 11.84
N LYS A 215 9.13 -9.47 12.30
CA LYS A 215 8.07 -9.44 13.31
C LYS A 215 6.69 -9.76 12.72
N MET A 216 6.42 -9.31 11.49
CA MET A 216 5.16 -9.58 10.81
C MET A 216 4.96 -11.08 10.53
N LYS A 217 6.04 -11.86 10.30
CA LYS A 217 5.97 -13.31 10.08
C LYS A 217 5.12 -14.05 11.11
N ASN A 218 5.08 -13.60 12.37
CA ASN A 218 4.30 -14.23 13.43
C ASN A 218 2.78 -14.16 13.22
N ILE A 219 2.31 -13.15 12.50
CA ILE A 219 0.87 -12.89 12.27
C ILE A 219 0.45 -13.04 10.80
N LEU A 220 1.41 -13.30 9.91
CA LEU A 220 1.12 -13.50 8.49
C LEU A 220 0.22 -14.73 8.29
N PRO A 221 -0.67 -14.70 7.29
CA PRO A 221 -1.51 -15.83 6.99
C PRO A 221 -0.73 -16.89 6.19
N ASN A 222 -1.15 -18.15 6.24
CA ASN A 222 -0.49 -19.23 5.48
C ASN A 222 -0.61 -19.08 3.94
N ILE A 223 -1.48 -18.20 3.46
CA ILE A 223 -1.86 -18.08 2.04
C ILE A 223 -1.14 -16.93 1.31
N GLY A 224 -0.17 -16.27 1.93
CA GLY A 224 0.53 -15.14 1.31
C GLY A 224 1.74 -14.68 2.12
N SER A 225 2.60 -13.87 1.49
CA SER A 225 3.90 -13.50 2.05
C SER A 225 4.20 -12.01 1.91
N ILE A 226 5.30 -11.58 2.53
CA ILE A 226 5.89 -10.26 2.35
C ILE A 226 6.94 -10.34 1.24
N GLY A 227 6.95 -9.35 0.35
CA GLY A 227 7.98 -9.19 -0.67
C GLY A 227 8.69 -7.84 -0.61
N ARG A 228 9.58 -7.63 -1.57
CA ARG A 228 10.15 -6.32 -1.86
C ARG A 228 9.99 -5.95 -3.33
N TYR A 229 9.87 -4.66 -3.61
CA TYR A 229 10.01 -4.19 -4.98
C TYR A 229 11.47 -4.27 -5.43
N SER A 230 11.66 -4.37 -6.74
CA SER A 230 12.98 -4.16 -7.34
C SER A 230 13.49 -2.78 -6.96
N ASP A 231 14.74 -2.71 -6.54
CA ASP A 231 15.44 -1.46 -6.23
C ASP A 231 16.05 -0.82 -7.49
N LYS A 232 15.52 -1.12 -8.67
CA LYS A 232 15.81 -0.37 -9.89
C LYS A 232 15.50 1.10 -9.65
N LEU A 233 16.44 1.98 -9.96
CA LEU A 233 16.27 3.42 -9.86
C LEU A 233 15.12 3.89 -10.75
N TYR A 234 14.20 4.65 -10.17
CA TYR A 234 13.19 5.43 -10.88
C TYR A 234 13.49 6.91 -10.62
N PRO A 235 14.25 7.59 -11.51
CA PRO A 235 14.79 8.92 -11.22
C PRO A 235 13.77 9.98 -10.82
N MET A 236 12.52 9.82 -11.27
CA MET A 236 11.41 10.74 -11.01
C MET A 236 10.54 10.32 -9.81
N ALA A 237 10.83 9.21 -9.14
CA ALA A 237 10.05 8.75 -7.99
C ALA A 237 10.33 9.60 -6.75
N THR A 238 9.28 9.88 -5.97
CA THR A 238 9.38 10.70 -4.77
C THR A 238 10.26 10.04 -3.71
N GLY A 239 10.11 8.73 -3.50
CA GLY A 239 10.94 7.96 -2.56
C GLY A 239 12.43 8.02 -2.90
N ASP A 240 12.80 7.74 -4.14
CA ASP A 240 14.18 7.77 -4.64
C ASP A 240 14.82 9.16 -4.43
N ASN A 241 14.08 10.24 -4.74
CA ASN A 241 14.60 11.59 -4.60
C ASN A 241 14.73 12.03 -3.13
N LEU A 242 13.82 11.63 -2.25
CA LEU A 242 13.92 11.91 -0.82
C LEU A 242 15.05 11.10 -0.17
N GLN A 243 15.22 9.84 -0.57
CA GLN A 243 16.37 9.02 -0.18
C GLN A 243 17.69 9.65 -0.63
N LYS A 244 17.74 10.15 -1.88
CA LYS A 244 18.91 10.86 -2.43
C LYS A 244 19.20 12.18 -1.70
N LYS A 245 18.18 12.84 -1.15
CA LYS A 245 18.32 14.04 -0.31
C LYS A 245 18.77 13.73 1.14
N GLY A 246 19.00 12.46 1.48
CA GLY A 246 19.51 12.07 2.79
C GLY A 246 18.44 11.66 3.80
N TYR A 247 17.18 11.52 3.39
CA TYR A 247 16.12 11.01 4.26
C TYR A 247 15.98 9.49 4.13
N PRO A 248 16.14 8.69 5.20
CA PRO A 248 15.74 7.30 5.19
C PRO A 248 14.25 7.18 4.82
N CYS A 249 13.97 6.67 3.63
CA CYS A 249 12.63 6.52 3.08
C CYS A 249 12.30 5.04 2.88
N ILE A 250 11.08 4.66 3.27
CA ILE A 250 10.57 3.31 3.09
C ILE A 250 9.26 3.40 2.34
N LEU A 251 9.15 2.62 1.27
CA LEU A 251 7.90 2.39 0.59
C LEU A 251 7.16 1.22 1.26
N PHE A 252 5.87 1.41 1.54
CA PHE A 252 4.95 0.40 2.00
C PHE A 252 3.91 0.17 0.91
N GLU A 253 3.76 -1.05 0.45
CA GLU A 253 2.83 -1.41 -0.63
C GLU A 253 1.77 -2.37 -0.10
N ALA A 254 0.53 -1.88 -0.01
CA ALA A 254 -0.62 -2.64 0.43
C ALA A 254 -1.04 -3.63 -0.66
N GLY A 255 -0.80 -4.92 -0.38
CA GLY A 255 -1.04 -6.03 -1.29
C GLY A 255 -2.51 -6.41 -1.48
N ASN A 256 -2.72 -7.70 -1.72
CA ASN A 256 -4.05 -8.28 -1.95
C ASN A 256 -4.21 -9.60 -1.21
N TYR A 257 -5.41 -9.83 -0.69
CA TYR A 257 -5.78 -11.04 0.04
C TYR A 257 -6.97 -11.70 -0.66
N PRO A 258 -7.05 -13.05 -0.70
CA PRO A 258 -8.19 -13.73 -1.32
C PRO A 258 -9.53 -13.26 -0.74
N LYS A 259 -10.50 -12.98 -1.63
CA LYS A 259 -11.86 -12.54 -1.27
C LYS A 259 -11.89 -11.25 -0.42
N ASP A 260 -10.91 -10.37 -0.56
CA ASP A 260 -10.82 -9.08 0.13
C ASP A 260 -10.82 -7.87 -0.83
N PRO A 261 -11.87 -7.67 -1.65
CA PRO A 261 -11.91 -6.59 -2.66
C PRO A 261 -11.87 -5.19 -2.03
N LYS A 262 -12.25 -5.08 -0.75
CA LYS A 262 -12.26 -3.83 0.02
C LYS A 262 -10.94 -3.56 0.74
N LYS A 263 -10.01 -4.52 0.71
CA LYS A 263 -8.70 -4.50 1.39
C LYS A 263 -8.81 -4.37 2.92
N GLU A 264 -9.81 -4.97 3.56
CA GLU A 264 -9.98 -4.93 5.01
C GLU A 264 -8.93 -5.78 5.74
N MET A 265 -8.58 -6.95 5.20
CA MET A 265 -7.48 -7.77 5.74
C MET A 265 -6.15 -7.08 5.48
N ILE A 266 -5.96 -6.54 4.28
CA ILE A 266 -4.71 -5.83 3.94
C ILE A 266 -4.55 -4.55 4.79
N ARG A 267 -5.63 -3.81 5.05
CA ARG A 267 -5.65 -2.67 5.98
C ARG A 267 -5.15 -3.08 7.36
N LYS A 268 -5.62 -4.20 7.91
CA LYS A 268 -5.13 -4.75 9.18
C LYS A 268 -3.61 -5.01 9.13
N TYR A 269 -3.12 -5.73 8.13
CA TYR A 269 -1.67 -5.98 8.00
C TYR A 269 -0.86 -4.69 7.84
N ASN A 270 -1.39 -3.70 7.12
CA ASN A 270 -0.76 -2.39 6.94
C ASN A 270 -0.63 -1.64 8.28
N VAL A 271 -1.70 -1.61 9.10
CA VAL A 271 -1.69 -1.06 10.47
C VAL A 271 -0.56 -1.66 11.31
N PHE A 272 -0.46 -2.99 11.35
CA PHE A 272 0.58 -3.65 12.15
C PHE A 272 1.99 -3.40 11.62
N SER A 273 2.17 -3.33 10.29
CA SER A 273 3.47 -3.00 9.71
C SER A 273 3.94 -1.59 10.06
N ILE A 274 3.03 -0.61 10.08
CA ILE A 274 3.32 0.77 10.48
C ILE A 274 3.60 0.83 11.99
N LEU A 275 2.75 0.20 12.81
CA LEU A 275 2.93 0.17 14.27
C LEU A 275 4.25 -0.50 14.69
N LEU A 276 4.67 -1.58 14.02
CA LEU A 276 5.98 -2.20 14.24
C LEU A 276 7.11 -1.26 13.86
N GLY A 277 6.98 -0.54 12.75
CA GLY A 277 7.97 0.44 12.34
C GLY A 277 8.12 1.56 13.37
N LEU A 278 7.00 2.12 13.83
CA LEU A 278 6.97 3.11 14.90
C LEU A 278 7.55 2.56 16.21
N TYR A 279 7.19 1.34 16.58
CA TYR A 279 7.71 0.68 17.77
C TYR A 279 9.24 0.56 17.74
N PHE A 280 9.81 0.07 16.64
CA PHE A 280 11.26 -0.01 16.49
C PHE A 280 11.94 1.35 16.63
N LEU A 281 11.35 2.39 16.02
CA LEU A 281 11.87 3.76 16.09
C LEU A 281 11.76 4.38 17.50
N SER A 282 10.82 3.91 18.31
CA SER A 282 10.63 4.36 19.69
C SER A 282 11.59 3.70 20.69
N THR A 283 12.16 2.53 20.36
CA THR A 283 13.09 1.83 21.26
C THR A 283 14.51 2.40 21.12
N ILE A 284 15.10 2.79 22.24
CA ILE A 284 16.28 3.67 22.36
C ILE A 284 17.58 3.12 21.71
N GLU A 285 17.66 1.84 21.34
CA GLU A 285 18.79 1.24 20.61
C GLU A 285 18.74 1.54 19.09
N LYS A 286 18.97 2.81 18.75
CA LYS A 286 18.78 3.40 17.40
C LYS A 286 19.82 2.98 16.34
N SER A 287 20.39 1.78 16.38
CA SER A 287 21.14 1.30 15.22
C SER A 287 20.17 0.76 14.17
N LEU A 288 19.49 1.67 13.48
CA LEU A 288 18.58 1.36 12.36
C LEU A 288 19.30 0.59 11.23
N GLU A 289 20.63 0.68 11.20
CA GLU A 289 21.49 0.01 10.23
C GLU A 289 21.75 -1.46 10.61
N LYS A 290 21.42 -1.87 11.84
CA LYS A 290 21.58 -3.26 12.30
C LYS A 290 20.69 -4.18 11.46
N GLU A 291 21.21 -5.35 11.10
CA GLU A 291 20.50 -6.37 10.30
C GLU A 291 20.03 -5.88 8.91
N TYR A 292 20.60 -4.80 8.35
CA TYR A 292 20.24 -4.36 6.99
C TYR A 292 20.46 -5.45 5.93
N ASN A 293 21.45 -6.34 6.11
CA ASN A 293 21.73 -7.45 5.18
C ASN A 293 20.54 -8.41 5.05
N SER A 294 19.72 -8.59 6.11
CA SER A 294 18.53 -9.43 6.08
C SER A 294 17.48 -8.92 5.07
N TYR A 295 17.53 -7.65 4.68
CA TYR A 295 16.65 -7.08 3.66
C TYR A 295 16.74 -7.85 2.32
N PHE A 296 17.95 -8.29 1.94
CA PHE A 296 18.16 -8.99 0.67
C PHE A 296 17.60 -10.42 0.67
N SER A 297 17.30 -10.99 1.85
CA SER A 297 16.59 -12.26 1.98
C SER A 297 15.09 -12.13 1.73
N ILE A 298 14.55 -10.91 1.75
CA ILE A 298 13.16 -10.66 1.37
C ILE A 298 13.06 -10.84 -0.15
N PRO A 299 12.20 -11.75 -0.65
CA PRO A 299 12.11 -12.05 -2.06
C PRO A 299 11.55 -10.86 -2.85
N GLU A 300 12.07 -10.64 -4.07
CA GLU A 300 11.49 -9.66 -4.98
C GLU A 300 10.13 -10.12 -5.51
N ASN A 301 9.21 -9.18 -5.65
CA ASN A 301 7.91 -9.43 -6.23
C ASN A 301 8.03 -9.93 -7.68
N LYS A 302 7.22 -10.95 -7.99
CA LYS A 302 6.90 -11.41 -9.36
C LYS A 302 5.53 -10.87 -9.77
N LYS A 303 5.17 -11.08 -11.04
CA LYS A 303 3.89 -10.64 -11.63
C LYS A 303 3.13 -11.80 -12.27
N ASN A 304 3.11 -12.94 -11.59
CA ASN A 304 2.61 -14.20 -12.12
C ASN A 304 1.21 -14.54 -11.56
N LEU A 305 0.52 -13.58 -10.93
CA LEU A 305 -0.87 -13.74 -10.50
C LEU A 305 -1.88 -13.13 -11.45
N LEU A 306 -2.99 -13.84 -11.60
CA LEU A 306 -4.20 -13.40 -12.27
C LEU A 306 -5.37 -13.46 -11.28
N ASP A 307 -6.43 -12.70 -11.54
CA ASP A 307 -7.61 -12.75 -10.68
C ASP A 307 -8.37 -14.08 -10.89
N LYS A 308 -8.43 -14.56 -12.13
CA LYS A 308 -9.02 -15.86 -12.47
C LYS A 308 -8.31 -16.53 -13.64
N ILE A 309 -8.24 -17.86 -13.64
CA ILE A 309 -7.84 -18.65 -14.81
C ILE A 309 -8.88 -19.73 -15.10
N TYR A 310 -9.36 -19.77 -16.35
CA TYR A 310 -10.04 -20.93 -16.88
C TYR A 310 -9.01 -21.88 -17.48
N ARG A 311 -8.80 -23.02 -16.83
CA ARG A 311 -7.82 -24.04 -17.20
C ARG A 311 -8.38 -25.02 -18.21
N LYS A 312 -7.55 -25.43 -19.17
CA LYS A 312 -7.85 -26.51 -20.12
C LYS A 312 -9.17 -26.29 -20.87
N VAL A 313 -9.39 -25.07 -21.35
CA VAL A 313 -10.54 -24.70 -22.18
C VAL A 313 -10.37 -25.29 -23.57
N GLN A 314 -11.37 -26.04 -24.04
CA GLN A 314 -11.39 -26.56 -25.40
C GLN A 314 -12.00 -25.55 -26.36
N ILE A 315 -11.25 -25.18 -27.40
CA ILE A 315 -11.70 -24.26 -28.46
C ILE A 315 -11.65 -24.98 -29.81
N LYS A 316 -12.71 -24.88 -30.62
CA LYS A 316 -12.77 -25.47 -31.96
C LYS A 316 -12.99 -24.41 -33.04
N LYS A 317 -12.07 -24.27 -34.00
CA LYS A 317 -12.18 -23.37 -35.16
C LYS A 317 -12.04 -24.17 -36.45
N GLY A 318 -13.15 -24.41 -37.14
CA GLY A 318 -13.20 -25.31 -38.29
C GLY A 318 -12.77 -26.73 -37.91
N LYS A 319 -11.71 -27.24 -38.55
CA LYS A 319 -11.12 -28.56 -38.26
C LYS A 319 -10.15 -28.58 -37.08
N TYR A 320 -9.67 -27.41 -36.64
CA TYR A 320 -8.66 -27.30 -35.60
C TYR A 320 -9.30 -27.32 -34.21
N LYS A 321 -8.68 -28.05 -33.28
CA LYS A 321 -9.03 -28.09 -31.86
C LYS A 321 -7.82 -27.61 -31.06
N PHE A 322 -8.07 -26.76 -30.08
CA PHE A 322 -7.07 -26.18 -29.20
C PHE A 322 -7.45 -26.46 -27.75
N LEU A 323 -6.44 -26.65 -26.91
CA LEU A 323 -6.57 -26.71 -25.46
C LEU A 323 -5.76 -25.54 -24.91
N VAL A 324 -6.44 -24.56 -24.32
CA VAL A 324 -5.81 -23.32 -23.86
C VAL A 324 -6.25 -22.98 -22.44
N ASP A 325 -5.48 -22.16 -21.76
CA ASP A 325 -5.92 -21.46 -20.57
C ASP A 325 -6.36 -20.03 -20.96
N ILE A 326 -7.37 -19.50 -20.27
CA ILE A 326 -7.83 -18.11 -20.43
C ILE A 326 -7.60 -17.38 -19.11
N GLY A 327 -6.75 -16.36 -19.16
CA GLY A 327 -6.36 -15.56 -18.01
C GLY A 327 -7.18 -14.28 -17.89
N ILE A 328 -7.70 -14.02 -16.70
CA ILE A 328 -8.59 -12.89 -16.41
C ILE A 328 -7.95 -11.96 -15.38
N ARG A 329 -8.11 -10.65 -15.58
CA ARG A 329 -7.82 -9.62 -14.56
C ARG A 329 -9.03 -8.75 -14.28
N ASN A 330 -9.15 -8.36 -13.02
CA ASN A 330 -10.10 -7.38 -12.54
C ASN A 330 -9.52 -5.98 -12.71
N ILE A 331 -10.32 -5.08 -13.26
CA ILE A 331 -10.01 -3.68 -13.48
C ILE A 331 -11.01 -2.85 -12.69
N GLU A 332 -10.49 -2.02 -11.79
CA GLU A 332 -11.29 -1.04 -11.05
C GLU A 332 -11.70 0.11 -12.00
N ARG A 333 -13.01 0.32 -12.16
CA ARG A 333 -13.58 1.44 -12.91
C ARG A 333 -14.43 2.31 -12.00
N PHE A 334 -14.08 3.58 -11.90
CA PHE A 334 -14.90 4.55 -11.19
C PHE A 334 -16.19 4.86 -11.98
N ASP A 335 -17.34 4.68 -11.35
CA ASP A 335 -18.66 5.10 -11.84
C ASP A 335 -18.98 6.49 -11.22
N PRO A 336 -19.01 7.56 -12.04
CA PRO A 336 -19.26 8.91 -11.55
C PRO A 336 -20.70 9.13 -11.09
N ILE A 337 -21.67 8.37 -11.61
CA ILE A 337 -23.10 8.50 -11.27
C ILE A 337 -23.35 7.81 -9.93
N LYS A 338 -22.94 6.55 -9.78
CA LYS A 338 -23.05 5.82 -8.50
C LYS A 338 -22.10 6.36 -7.44
N ARG A 339 -21.08 7.12 -7.85
CA ARG A 339 -19.94 7.52 -7.02
C ARG A 339 -19.39 6.29 -6.30
N ASN A 340 -19.10 5.23 -7.06
CA ASN A 340 -18.51 4.00 -6.54
C ASN A 340 -17.51 3.39 -7.53
N VAL A 341 -16.80 2.34 -7.13
CA VAL A 341 -15.90 1.57 -8.00
C VAL A 341 -16.58 0.27 -8.36
N ASP A 342 -16.76 0.05 -9.65
CA ASP A 342 -17.17 -1.23 -10.22
C ASP A 342 -15.90 -2.03 -10.58
N LEU A 343 -15.94 -3.34 -10.42
CA LEU A 343 -14.90 -4.25 -10.91
C LEU A 343 -15.34 -4.81 -12.25
N ILE A 344 -14.48 -4.68 -13.24
CA ILE A 344 -14.68 -5.25 -14.58
C ILE A 344 -13.61 -6.30 -14.81
N SER A 345 -14.03 -7.53 -15.07
CA SER A 345 -13.13 -8.64 -15.37
C SER A 345 -12.90 -8.71 -16.88
N LYS A 346 -11.63 -8.76 -17.30
CA LYS A 346 -11.23 -8.82 -18.70
C LYS A 346 -10.25 -9.95 -18.97
N ILE A 347 -10.34 -10.52 -20.17
CA ILE A 347 -9.31 -11.41 -20.70
C ILE A 347 -8.03 -10.62 -20.91
N VAL A 348 -6.93 -11.10 -20.34
CA VAL A 348 -5.60 -10.50 -20.51
C VAL A 348 -4.63 -11.40 -21.25
N ASP A 349 -4.90 -12.70 -21.28
CA ASP A 349 -4.06 -13.66 -21.99
C ASP A 349 -4.85 -14.93 -22.34
N ILE A 350 -4.46 -15.60 -23.43
CA ILE A 350 -5.03 -16.86 -23.89
C ILE A 350 -3.89 -17.71 -24.43
N GLY A 351 -3.67 -18.90 -23.85
CA GLY A 351 -2.57 -19.77 -24.27
C GLY A 351 -2.12 -20.71 -23.16
N ASP A 352 -0.80 -20.94 -23.07
CA ASP A 352 -0.21 -21.70 -21.97
C ASP A 352 0.06 -20.77 -20.78
N LEU A 353 -0.77 -20.89 -19.74
CA LEU A 353 -0.64 -20.14 -18.49
C LEU A 353 -0.12 -21.02 -17.35
N SER A 354 0.59 -22.10 -17.64
CA SER A 354 1.10 -23.05 -16.64
C SER A 354 2.00 -22.41 -15.56
N ASN A 355 2.70 -21.33 -15.91
CA ASN A 355 3.57 -20.58 -14.97
C ASN A 355 2.84 -19.45 -14.20
N PHE A 356 1.53 -19.29 -14.43
CA PHE A 356 0.68 -18.34 -13.71
C PHE A 356 -0.15 -19.07 -12.65
N PHE A 357 -0.49 -18.34 -11.59
CA PHE A 357 -1.45 -18.79 -10.57
C PHE A 357 -2.62 -17.80 -10.52
N ALA A 358 -3.74 -18.20 -9.92
CA ALA A 358 -4.89 -17.32 -9.79
C ALA A 358 -5.60 -17.42 -8.44
N TYR A 359 -6.31 -16.35 -8.08
CA TYR A 359 -7.17 -16.32 -6.90
C TYR A 359 -8.40 -17.24 -7.08
N GLU A 360 -8.85 -17.43 -8.31
CA GLU A 360 -9.89 -18.38 -8.69
C GLU A 360 -9.43 -19.22 -9.90
N GLU A 361 -9.57 -20.53 -9.81
CA GLU A 361 -9.33 -21.43 -10.95
C GLU A 361 -10.55 -22.29 -11.24
N THR A 362 -10.89 -22.41 -12.53
CA THR A 362 -11.96 -23.29 -13.00
C THR A 362 -11.41 -24.19 -14.11
N HIS A 363 -11.84 -25.45 -14.19
CA HIS A 363 -11.26 -26.44 -15.11
C HIS A 363 -12.27 -27.01 -16.10
N GLY A 364 -11.78 -27.46 -17.25
CA GLY A 364 -12.48 -28.42 -18.12
C GLY A 364 -13.69 -27.85 -18.86
N LYS A 365 -13.63 -26.58 -19.22
CA LYS A 365 -14.70 -25.92 -19.98
C LYS A 365 -14.54 -26.20 -21.48
N ILE A 366 -15.67 -26.30 -22.18
CA ILE A 366 -15.70 -26.34 -23.66
C ILE A 366 -16.27 -25.01 -24.09
N PHE A 367 -15.70 -24.37 -25.09
CA PHE A 367 -16.20 -23.09 -25.59
C PHE A 367 -17.08 -23.33 -26.82
N THR A 368 -18.39 -23.12 -26.69
CA THR A 368 -19.37 -23.52 -27.71
C THR A 368 -19.88 -22.39 -28.62
N THR A 369 -19.47 -21.14 -28.38
CA THR A 369 -20.04 -19.98 -29.08
C THR A 369 -19.46 -19.77 -30.49
N LYS A 370 -20.17 -18.99 -31.32
CA LYS A 370 -19.71 -18.59 -32.67
C LYS A 370 -18.55 -17.60 -32.65
N ARG A 371 -18.32 -16.88 -31.53
CA ARG A 371 -17.30 -15.84 -31.39
C ARG A 371 -16.25 -16.28 -30.38
N PHE A 372 -15.02 -16.48 -30.83
CA PHE A 372 -13.89 -16.85 -29.97
C PHE A 372 -13.54 -15.73 -28.98
N PRO A 373 -13.04 -16.08 -27.78
CA PRO A 373 -12.59 -15.08 -26.82
C PRO A 373 -11.35 -14.35 -27.35
N GLU A 374 -11.31 -13.04 -27.17
CA GLU A 374 -10.18 -12.17 -27.54
C GLU A 374 -9.62 -11.43 -26.32
N ILE A 375 -8.32 -11.12 -26.34
CA ILE A 375 -7.70 -10.29 -25.30
C ILE A 375 -8.42 -8.92 -25.26
N GLY A 376 -8.87 -8.54 -24.06
CA GLY A 376 -9.63 -7.31 -23.83
C GLY A 376 -11.15 -7.50 -23.77
N ASP A 377 -11.68 -8.67 -24.17
CA ASP A 377 -13.08 -9.03 -23.96
C ASP A 377 -13.41 -9.07 -22.47
N LEU A 378 -14.68 -8.85 -22.14
CA LEU A 378 -15.22 -9.02 -20.79
C LEU A 378 -15.29 -10.51 -20.44
N ASP A 379 -15.17 -10.83 -19.14
CA ASP A 379 -15.45 -12.18 -18.61
C ASP A 379 -16.97 -12.43 -18.50
N ASP A 380 -17.67 -12.33 -19.64
CA ASP A 380 -19.13 -12.53 -19.77
C ASP A 380 -19.48 -13.61 -20.80
N PHE A 381 -18.48 -14.34 -21.30
CA PHE A 381 -18.65 -15.41 -22.28
C PHE A 381 -19.22 -16.70 -21.66
N THR A 382 -20.02 -17.40 -22.44
CA THR A 382 -20.60 -18.70 -22.08
C THR A 382 -19.73 -19.83 -22.61
N PHE A 383 -19.45 -20.82 -21.76
CA PHE A 383 -18.76 -22.06 -22.13
C PHE A 383 -19.74 -23.06 -22.73
#